data_AF-A0A5C7PMY8-F1
#
_entry.id   AF-A0A5C7PMY8-F1
#
_cell.length_a   1.000
_cell.length_b   1.000
_cell.length_c   1.000
_cell.angle_alpha   90.00
_cell.angle_beta   90.00
_cell.angle_gamma   90.00
#
_symmetry.space_group_name_H-M   'P 1'
#
loop_
_entity.id
_entity.type
_entity.pdbx_description
1 polymer ?
#
loop_
_entity_poly.entity_id
_entity_poly.type
_entity_poly.pdbx_seq_one_letter_code
_entity_poly.pdbx_strand_id
1 'polypeptide(L)'
;MRLVLPLLLASATFASAHEWYAPSCCSGQDCARIAVSSVEIAPAGFIVRLDSAEHVQVSRRFEETVPYSSHKLRKSRDGDFHACISLARQELICLYAPEFPG
;
A
#
# COMPACT_ATOMS: atom_id res chain seq x y z
N MET A 1 -52.54 8.88 -3.28
CA MET A 1 -51.28 9.41 -2.75
C MET A 1 -50.13 8.76 -3.50
N ARG A 2 -49.52 9.43 -4.50
CA ARG A 2 -48.38 8.88 -5.26
C ARG A 2 -47.12 9.16 -4.45
N LEU A 3 -46.48 8.11 -3.90
CA LEU A 3 -45.15 8.24 -3.31
C LEU A 3 -44.15 8.51 -4.43
N VAL A 4 -43.53 9.69 -4.42
CA VAL A 4 -42.35 9.99 -5.24
C VAL A 4 -41.14 9.62 -4.39
N LEU A 5 -40.44 8.54 -4.78
CA LEU A 5 -39.23 8.09 -4.11
C LEU A 5 -38.06 9.00 -4.54
N PRO A 6 -37.31 9.64 -3.61
CA PRO A 6 -36.21 10.51 -4.00
C PRO A 6 -35.05 9.63 -4.48
N LEU A 7 -34.59 9.88 -5.70
CA LEU A 7 -33.39 9.25 -6.25
C LEU A 7 -32.16 9.89 -5.60
N LEU A 8 -31.59 9.21 -4.61
CA LEU A 8 -30.29 9.53 -4.03
C LEU A 8 -29.20 9.24 -5.08
N LEU A 9 -28.74 10.28 -5.77
CA LEU A 9 -27.54 10.23 -6.60
C LEU A 9 -26.32 10.09 -5.67
N ALA A 10 -25.85 8.86 -5.47
CA ALA A 10 -24.58 8.60 -4.81
C ALA A 10 -23.44 9.01 -5.74
N SER A 11 -22.89 10.21 -5.53
CA SER A 11 -21.63 10.61 -6.15
C SER A 11 -20.53 9.69 -5.66
N ALA A 12 -20.07 8.77 -6.51
CA ALA A 12 -18.87 7.99 -6.24
C ALA A 12 -17.68 8.96 -6.26
N THR A 13 -17.28 9.46 -5.09
CA THR A 13 -16.00 10.13 -4.95
C THR A 13 -14.94 9.09 -5.28
N PHE A 14 -14.24 9.29 -6.40
CA PHE A 14 -12.95 8.63 -6.61
C PHE A 14 -12.08 9.05 -5.42
N ALA A 15 -11.98 8.19 -4.42
CA ALA A 15 -11.05 8.35 -3.34
C ALA A 15 -9.67 8.20 -3.97
N SER A 16 -9.09 9.33 -4.39
CA SER A 16 -7.73 9.37 -4.88
C SER A 16 -6.80 9.04 -3.71
N ALA A 17 -6.57 7.75 -3.47
CA ALA A 17 -5.61 7.26 -2.48
C ALA A 17 -4.23 7.94 -2.68
N HIS A 18 -3.94 8.39 -3.90
CA HIS A 18 -2.77 9.20 -4.30
C HIS A 18 -2.53 10.47 -3.48
N GLU A 19 -3.57 11.11 -2.92
CA GLU A 19 -3.38 12.40 -2.23
C GLU A 19 -2.73 12.25 -0.85
N TRP A 20 -2.69 11.02 -0.31
CA TRP A 20 -2.24 10.74 1.05
C TRP A 20 -0.82 10.19 1.15
N TYR A 21 -0.30 9.63 0.06
CA TYR A 21 1.00 8.98 0.06
C TYR A 21 2.09 9.94 -0.39
N ALA A 22 3.23 9.90 0.30
CA ALA A 22 4.33 10.81 0.02
C ALA A 22 4.83 10.61 -1.42
N PRO A 23 4.98 11.67 -2.24
CA PRO A 23 5.47 11.54 -3.62
C PRO A 23 6.82 10.82 -3.73
N SER A 24 7.68 10.96 -2.71
CA SER A 24 8.96 10.27 -2.62
C SER A 24 8.84 8.75 -2.53
N CYS A 25 7.72 8.24 -2.03
CA CYS A 25 7.51 6.82 -1.79
C CYS A 25 6.93 6.07 -2.97
N CYS A 26 6.16 6.73 -3.84
CA CYS A 26 5.45 6.04 -4.92
C CYS A 26 5.78 6.61 -6.30
N SER A 27 6.73 7.55 -6.38
CA SER A 27 7.26 8.08 -7.64
C SER A 27 6.18 8.59 -8.60
N GLY A 28 5.11 9.19 -8.04
CA GLY A 28 3.94 9.65 -8.80
C GLY A 28 3.01 8.55 -9.30
N GLN A 29 3.22 7.30 -8.86
CA GLN A 29 2.32 6.17 -9.04
C GLN A 29 1.51 5.93 -7.77
N ASP A 30 0.45 5.14 -7.91
CA ASP A 30 -0.43 4.74 -6.82
C ASP A 30 0.29 3.65 -6.02
N CYS A 31 0.25 3.76 -4.69
CA CYS A 31 0.58 2.60 -3.89
C CYS A 31 -0.47 1.50 -4.12
N ALA A 32 -0.06 0.24 -4.05
CA ALA A 32 -1.02 -0.86 -4.05
C ALA A 32 -1.08 -1.50 -2.67
N ARG A 33 -2.30 -1.78 -2.23
CA ARG A 33 -2.55 -2.65 -1.09
C ARG A 33 -1.91 -4.01 -1.37
N ILE A 34 -1.24 -4.56 -0.37
CA ILE A 34 -0.73 -5.94 -0.39
C ILE A 34 -1.43 -6.78 0.66
N ALA A 35 -1.46 -8.10 0.45
CA ALA A 35 -2.08 -9.00 1.41
C ALA A 35 -1.24 -9.07 2.70
N VAL A 36 -1.91 -9.25 3.84
CA VAL A 36 -1.23 -9.51 5.12
C VAL A 36 -0.35 -10.75 5.03
N SER A 37 -0.75 -11.76 4.25
CA SER A 37 0.05 -12.97 3.99
C SER A 37 1.38 -12.70 3.27
N SER A 38 1.50 -11.56 2.57
CA SER A 38 2.72 -11.13 1.89
C SER A 38 3.71 -10.45 2.85
N VAL A 39 3.35 -10.28 4.13
CA VAL A 39 4.16 -9.60 5.15
C VAL A 39 4.30 -10.48 6.39
N GLU A 40 5.53 -10.83 6.72
CA GLU A 40 5.87 -11.44 8.01
C GLU A 40 6.31 -10.35 8.98
N ILE A 41 5.71 -10.35 10.17
CA ILE A 41 6.10 -9.45 11.26
C ILE A 41 7.20 -10.14 12.07
N ALA A 42 8.40 -9.57 12.07
CA ALA A 42 9.55 -10.08 12.79
C ALA A 42 9.98 -9.10 13.91
N PRO A 43 10.79 -9.56 14.89
CA PRO A 43 11.29 -8.69 15.95
C PRO A 43 12.10 -7.49 15.44
N ALA A 44 12.77 -7.62 14.29
CA ALA A 44 13.63 -6.57 13.73
C ALA A 44 12.91 -5.66 12.72
N GLY A 45 11.69 -6.01 12.28
CA GLY A 45 10.98 -5.30 11.22
C GLY A 45 9.99 -6.19 10.48
N PHE A 46 9.68 -5.80 9.25
CA PHE A 46 8.81 -6.58 8.35
C PHE A 46 9.64 -7.32 7.31
N ILE A 47 9.28 -8.57 7.02
CA ILE A 47 9.81 -9.29 5.85
C ILE A 47 8.69 -9.33 4.82
N VAL A 48 8.88 -8.59 3.73
CA VAL A 48 7.90 -8.46 2.65
C VAL A 48 8.28 -9.41 1.52
N ARG A 49 7.33 -10.24 1.11
CA ARG A 49 7.47 -11.18 0.00
C ARG A 49 6.38 -10.87 -1.00
N LEU A 50 6.77 -10.48 -2.21
CA LEU A 50 5.81 -10.15 -3.26
C LEU A 50 6.20 -10.84 -4.55
N ASP A 51 5.19 -11.26 -5.29
CA ASP A 51 5.30 -11.68 -6.67
C ASP A 51 4.29 -10.95 -7.58
N SER A 52 4.35 -11.29 -8.87
CA SER A 52 3.53 -10.65 -9.90
C SER A 52 2.03 -10.95 -9.79
N ALA A 53 1.62 -11.99 -9.06
CA ALA A 53 0.21 -12.27 -8.79
C ALA A 53 -0.35 -11.41 -7.65
N GLU A 54 0.51 -10.95 -6.74
CA GLU A 54 0.13 -10.17 -5.55
C GLU A 54 0.21 -8.66 -5.78
N HIS A 55 1.05 -8.19 -6.71
CA HIS A 55 1.26 -6.76 -6.93
C HIS A 55 1.53 -6.42 -8.40
N VAL A 56 0.74 -5.50 -8.97
CA VAL A 56 0.72 -5.20 -10.42
C VAL A 56 2.04 -4.65 -10.99
N GLN A 57 2.86 -4.01 -10.16
CA GLN A 57 4.17 -3.48 -10.56
C GLN A 57 5.34 -4.46 -10.38
N VAL A 58 5.09 -5.65 -9.83
CA VAL A 58 6.11 -6.66 -9.59
C VAL A 58 6.17 -7.58 -10.80
N SER A 59 7.34 -7.69 -11.43
CA SER A 59 7.59 -8.57 -12.57
C SER A 59 8.44 -9.79 -12.21
N ARG A 60 9.08 -9.77 -11.04
CA ARG A 60 9.83 -10.89 -10.48
C ARG A 60 9.55 -11.01 -8.98
N ARG A 61 9.47 -12.24 -8.48
CA ARG A 61 9.38 -12.47 -7.04
C ARG A 61 10.59 -11.86 -6.34
N PHE A 62 10.34 -11.18 -5.22
CA PHE A 62 11.38 -10.70 -4.34
C PHE A 62 10.99 -10.85 -2.88
N GLU A 63 12.02 -10.77 -2.03
CA GLU A 63 11.90 -10.70 -0.59
C GLU A 63 12.78 -9.56 -0.09
N GLU A 64 12.22 -8.69 0.74
CA GLU A 64 12.96 -7.57 1.31
C GLU A 64 12.60 -7.42 2.79
N THR A 65 13.63 -7.27 3.64
CA THR A 65 13.45 -6.92 5.04
C THR A 65 13.42 -5.40 5.19
N VAL A 66 12.37 -4.88 5.80
CA VAL A 66 12.19 -3.48 6.16
C VAL A 66 12.32 -3.33 7.68
N PRO A 67 13.49 -2.93 8.20
CA PRO A 67 13.67 -2.68 9.63
C PRO A 67 12.69 -1.64 10.17
N TYR A 68 12.32 -1.72 11.46
CA TYR A 68 11.46 -0.69 12.07
C TYR A 68 12.10 0.71 12.04
N SER A 69 13.43 0.80 12.06
CA SER A 69 14.19 2.04 11.90
C SER A 69 14.36 2.50 10.45
N SER A 70 13.80 1.76 9.47
CA SER A 70 14.01 2.03 8.05
C SER A 70 13.30 3.31 7.61
N HIS A 71 14.04 4.15 6.87
CA HIS A 71 13.45 5.29 6.17
C HIS A 71 12.46 4.89 5.07
N LYS A 72 12.32 3.60 4.72
CA LYS A 72 11.28 3.08 3.82
C LYS A 72 9.94 2.85 4.51
N LEU A 73 9.92 2.74 5.85
CA LEU A 73 8.72 2.40 6.61
C LEU A 73 7.87 3.65 6.89
N ARG A 74 6.56 3.55 6.64
CA ARG A 74 5.58 4.63 6.83
C ARG A 74 4.34 4.10 7.52
N LYS A 75 3.66 4.96 8.28
CA LYS A 75 2.35 4.65 8.88
C LYS A 75 1.29 4.67 7.79
N SER A 76 0.54 3.57 7.66
CA SER A 76 -0.64 3.48 6.80
C SER A 76 -1.80 4.28 7.39
N ARG A 77 -2.61 4.89 6.51
CA ARG A 77 -3.77 5.72 6.92
C ARG A 77 -5.08 4.94 6.98
N ASP A 78 -5.19 3.86 6.24
CA ASP A 78 -6.40 3.03 6.15
C ASP A 78 -6.31 1.74 6.99
N GLY A 79 -5.17 1.52 7.66
CA GLY A 79 -4.97 0.33 8.50
C GLY A 79 -4.61 -0.92 7.71
N ASP A 80 -4.25 -0.79 6.44
CA ASP A 80 -3.78 -1.89 5.60
C ASP A 80 -2.30 -1.74 5.23
N PHE A 81 -1.69 -2.84 4.78
CA PHE A 81 -0.35 -2.79 4.21
C PHE A 81 -0.42 -2.31 2.76
N HIS A 82 0.47 -1.38 2.39
CA HIS A 82 0.67 -0.97 1.00
C HIS A 82 2.15 -0.97 0.64
N ALA A 83 2.45 -1.44 -0.57
CA ALA A 83 3.79 -1.41 -1.12
C ALA A 83 3.87 -0.41 -2.29
N CYS A 84 5.00 0.28 -2.38
CA CYS A 84 5.37 1.04 -3.57
C CYS A 84 6.65 0.45 -4.13
N ILE A 85 6.62 0.06 -5.41
CA ILE A 85 7.68 -0.72 -6.05
C ILE A 85 8.43 0.14 -7.06
N SER A 86 9.75 0.07 -7.03
CA SER A 86 10.58 0.62 -8.09
C SER A 86 10.45 -0.26 -9.33
N LEU A 87 9.80 0.21 -10.39
CA LEU A 87 9.69 -0.54 -11.65
C LEU A 87 11.06 -0.91 -12.22
N ALA A 88 12.05 -0.02 -12.09
CA ALA A 88 13.40 -0.22 -12.62
C ALA A 88 14.22 -1.23 -11.79
N ARG A 89 14.15 -1.17 -10.45
CA ARG A 89 14.96 -2.02 -9.57
C ARG A 89 14.26 -3.30 -9.13
N GLN A 90 12.92 -3.32 -9.21
CA GLN A 90 12.06 -4.38 -8.69
C GLN A 90 12.33 -4.62 -7.18
N GLU A 91 12.22 -3.53 -6.42
CA GLU A 91 12.52 -3.42 -4.98
C GLU A 91 11.50 -2.46 -4.32
N LEU A 92 11.34 -2.55 -3.00
CA LEU A 92 10.50 -1.60 -2.26
C LEU A 92 11.13 -0.20 -2.27
N ILE A 93 10.32 0.79 -2.62
CA ILE A 93 10.59 2.19 -2.33
C ILE A 93 10.14 2.49 -0.90
N CYS A 94 8.89 2.16 -0.57
CA CYS A 94 8.32 2.29 0.77
C CYS A 94 7.34 1.15 1.07
N LEU A 95 7.23 0.85 2.37
CA LEU A 95 6.18 0.00 2.95
C LEU A 95 5.33 0.87 3.87
N TYR A 96 4.04 0.99 3.57
CA TYR A 96 3.07 1.55 4.50
C TYR A 96 2.51 0.41 5.35
N ALA A 97 2.75 0.46 6.64
CA ALA A 97 2.30 -0.57 7.58
C ALA A 97 1.21 -0.02 8.50
N PRO A 98 0.22 -0.84 8.89
CA PRO A 98 -0.84 -0.44 9.80
C PRO A 98 -0.27 0.03 11.13
N GLU A 99 0.69 -0.69 11.72
CA GLU A 99 1.32 -0.37 13.00
C GLU A 99 2.76 -0.86 13.05
N PHE A 100 3.62 -0.16 13.79
CA PHE A 100 4.99 -0.57 14.11
C PHE A 100 5.54 0.29 15.26
N PRO A 101 6.55 -0.21 16.01
CA PRO A 101 7.30 0.60 16.96
C PRO A 101 8.02 1.74 16.22
N GLY A 102 7.71 2.98 16.60
CA GLY A 102 8.31 4.19 16.01
C GLY A 102 9.72 4.47 16.49
#